data_AF-A0A2S4K523-F1
#
_entry.id   AF-A0A2S4K523-F1
#
_cell.length_a   1.000
_cell.length_b   1.000
_cell.length_c   1.000
_cell.angle_alpha   90.00
_cell.angle_beta   90.00
_cell.angle_gamma   90.00
#
_symmetry.space_group_name_H-M   'P 1'
#
loop_
_entity.id
_entity.type
_entity.pdbx_description
1 polymer ?
#
loop_
_entity_poly.entity_id
_entity_poly.type
_entity_poly.pdbx_seq_one_letter_code
_entity_poly.pdbx_strand_id
1 'polypeptide(L)'
;MTENTPLDSNATASEPADQVKTFLKLLDQADSVMVDDQLLMGWHMEADCGDPENEVVRFSWIDDESLEFSLVLTEASIAEGRWVGASFFCNDSEGDEVQISLHRHVALTPQHN
;
A
#
# COMPACT_ATOMS: atom_id res chain seq x y z
N MET A 1 -14.38 33.89 33.03
CA MET A 1 -15.09 32.63 32.73
C MET A 1 -15.72 32.78 31.37
N THR A 2 -15.11 32.15 30.36
CA THR A 2 -15.77 31.51 29.22
C THR A 2 -14.71 30.64 28.56
N GLU A 3 -15.06 29.38 28.42
CA GLU A 3 -14.23 28.21 28.12
C GLU A 3 -13.62 28.24 26.71
N ASN A 4 -12.35 27.83 26.61
CA ASN A 4 -11.76 27.38 25.36
C ASN A 4 -12.06 25.89 25.22
N THR A 5 -13.01 25.55 24.34
CA THR A 5 -13.22 24.18 23.87
C THR A 5 -12.10 23.82 22.88
N PRO A 6 -11.29 22.77 23.09
CA PRO A 6 -10.46 22.24 22.03
C PRO A 6 -11.35 21.46 21.05
N LEU A 7 -11.27 21.80 19.76
CA LEU A 7 -11.85 21.00 18.69
C LEU A 7 -11.23 19.59 18.71
N ASP A 8 -12.09 18.59 18.58
CA ASP A 8 -11.76 17.19 18.36
C ASP A 8 -10.82 17.03 17.15
N SER A 9 -9.52 16.90 17.43
CA SER A 9 -8.54 16.39 16.48
C SER A 9 -8.66 14.86 16.40
N ASN A 10 -9.77 14.35 15.86
CA ASN A 10 -9.89 12.92 15.57
C ASN A 10 -9.38 12.63 14.14
N ALA A 11 -8.08 12.83 13.96
CA ALA A 11 -7.29 12.10 12.99
C ALA A 11 -6.17 11.49 13.81
N THR A 12 -6.40 10.28 14.32
CA THR A 12 -5.33 9.45 14.87
C THR A 12 -4.30 9.27 13.76
N ALA A 13 -3.23 10.08 13.80
CA ALA A 13 -1.99 9.75 13.16
C ALA A 13 -1.57 8.41 13.77
N SER A 14 -1.80 7.31 13.04
CA SER A 14 -1.20 6.03 13.39
C SER A 14 0.31 6.24 13.41
N GLU A 15 1.00 5.77 14.45
CA GLU A 15 2.45 5.86 14.50
C GLU A 15 3.05 5.23 13.21
N PRO A 16 4.18 5.72 12.70
CA PRO A 16 4.74 5.26 11.41
C PRO A 16 4.89 3.74 11.32
N ALA A 17 5.24 3.07 12.44
CA ALA A 17 5.32 1.61 12.53
C ALA A 17 3.94 0.92 12.39
N ASP A 18 2.85 1.55 12.81
CA ASP A 18 1.51 1.00 12.66
C ASP A 18 1.02 1.06 11.22
N GLN A 19 1.44 2.08 10.45
CA GLN A 19 1.07 2.20 9.04
C GLN A 19 1.74 1.12 8.18
N VAL A 20 3.04 0.88 8.37
CA VAL A 20 3.78 -0.19 7.69
C VAL A 20 3.08 -1.53 7.91
N LYS A 21 2.84 -1.88 9.18
CA LYS A 21 2.15 -3.13 9.54
C LYS A 21 0.74 -3.21 8.97
N THR A 22 0.01 -2.09 8.92
CA THR A 22 -1.34 -2.05 8.36
C THR A 22 -1.32 -2.29 6.85
N PHE A 23 -0.43 -1.63 6.11
CA PHE A 23 -0.27 -1.83 4.68
C PHE A 23 0.11 -3.28 4.36
N LEU A 24 1.14 -3.82 5.01
CA LEU A 24 1.59 -5.20 4.79
C LEU A 24 0.49 -6.24 5.09
N LYS A 25 -0.29 -6.04 6.17
CA LYS A 25 -1.43 -6.91 6.49
C LYS A 25 -2.57 -6.85 5.48
N LEU A 26 -2.80 -5.70 4.85
CA LEU A 26 -3.79 -5.57 3.79
C LEU A 26 -3.27 -6.19 2.49
N LEU A 27 -1.99 -5.99 2.18
CA LEU A 27 -1.32 -6.57 1.03
C LEU A 27 -1.33 -8.11 1.10
N ASP A 28 -1.06 -8.71 2.26
CA ASP A 28 -1.15 -10.17 2.49
C ASP A 28 -2.54 -10.76 2.21
N GLN A 29 -3.59 -9.94 2.31
CA GLN A 29 -4.97 -10.35 2.03
C GLN A 29 -5.42 -10.06 0.60
N ALA A 30 -4.59 -9.38 -0.20
CA ALA A 30 -4.93 -9.01 -1.55
C ALA A 30 -4.80 -10.21 -2.49
N ASP A 31 -5.76 -10.35 -3.40
CA ASP A 31 -5.69 -11.30 -4.51
C ASP A 31 -5.03 -10.65 -5.74
N SER A 32 -5.05 -9.32 -5.83
CA SER A 32 -4.34 -8.56 -6.84
C SER A 32 -4.00 -7.15 -6.37
N VAL A 33 -3.01 -6.54 -7.05
CA VAL A 33 -2.58 -5.16 -6.82
C VAL A 33 -2.56 -4.41 -8.14
N MET A 34 -3.09 -3.18 -8.14
CA MET A 34 -2.88 -2.23 -9.24
C MET A 34 -1.78 -1.25 -8.86
N VAL A 35 -0.70 -1.17 -9.63
CA VAL A 35 0.41 -0.23 -9.45
C VAL A 35 0.48 0.65 -10.69
N ASP A 36 0.14 1.95 -10.57
CA ASP A 36 0.14 2.91 -11.69
C ASP A 36 -0.45 2.33 -12.99
N ASP A 37 -1.66 1.76 -12.88
CA ASP A 37 -2.42 1.09 -13.94
C ASP A 37 -1.92 -0.30 -14.40
N GLN A 38 -0.90 -0.85 -13.74
CA GLN A 38 -0.42 -2.23 -13.96
C GLN A 38 -1.06 -3.21 -12.97
N LEU A 39 -1.80 -4.19 -13.49
CA LEU A 39 -2.45 -5.22 -12.67
C LEU A 39 -1.51 -6.39 -12.41
N LEU A 40 -1.20 -6.64 -11.13
CA LEU A 40 -0.26 -7.65 -10.66
C LEU A 40 -0.95 -8.72 -9.82
N MET A 41 -0.68 -9.99 -10.13
CA MET A 41 -1.19 -11.16 -9.38
C MET A 41 -0.17 -11.70 -8.36
N GLY A 42 1.04 -11.12 -8.30
CA GLY A 42 2.10 -11.58 -7.43
C GLY A 42 3.13 -10.50 -7.17
N TRP A 43 3.76 -10.59 -6.00
CA TRP A 43 4.77 -9.68 -5.49
C TRP A 43 5.58 -10.42 -4.43
N HIS A 44 6.73 -9.86 -4.08
CA HIS A 44 7.56 -10.35 -2.98
C HIS A 44 7.33 -9.48 -1.74
N MET A 45 7.25 -10.10 -0.56
CA MET A 45 7.17 -9.42 0.72
C MET A 45 8.24 -9.94 1.67
N GLU A 46 8.85 -9.02 2.41
CA GLU A 46 9.71 -9.30 3.55
C GLU A 46 9.06 -8.78 4.84
N ALA A 47 9.54 -9.26 5.98
CA ALA A 47 9.05 -8.79 7.28
C ALA A 47 9.56 -7.38 7.59
N ASP A 48 8.73 -6.59 8.28
CA ASP A 48 9.19 -5.35 8.90
C ASP A 48 10.18 -5.66 10.04
N CYS A 49 11.23 -4.85 10.15
CA CYS A 49 12.24 -4.91 11.21
C CYS A 49 12.44 -3.57 11.92
N GLY A 50 11.77 -2.50 11.47
CA GLY A 50 11.86 -1.16 12.03
C GLY A 50 13.02 -0.33 11.50
N ASP A 51 13.71 -0.82 10.47
CA ASP A 51 14.73 -0.07 9.74
C ASP A 51 14.08 0.70 8.57
N PRO A 52 14.15 2.03 8.53
CA PRO A 52 13.57 2.84 7.46
C PRO A 52 14.01 2.44 6.05
N GLU A 53 15.23 1.93 5.88
CA GLU A 53 15.78 1.53 4.58
C GLU A 53 15.43 0.09 4.19
N ASN A 54 14.78 -0.68 5.07
CA ASN A 54 14.41 -2.06 4.80
C ASN A 54 13.41 -2.14 3.65
N GLU A 55 13.80 -2.84 2.57
CA GLU A 55 12.94 -3.16 1.43
C GLU A 55 11.94 -4.24 1.84
N VAL A 56 10.67 -3.89 1.96
CA VAL A 56 9.63 -4.80 2.47
C VAL A 56 8.68 -5.32 1.41
N VAL A 57 8.58 -4.64 0.27
CA VAL A 57 7.73 -5.09 -0.85
C VAL A 57 8.43 -4.84 -2.17
N ARG A 58 8.38 -5.83 -3.06
CA ARG A 58 8.79 -5.69 -4.46
C ARG A 58 7.68 -6.13 -5.40
N PHE A 59 7.26 -5.20 -6.25
CA PHE A 59 6.40 -5.45 -7.39
C PHE A 59 7.27 -5.61 -8.65
N SER A 60 6.90 -6.54 -9.53
CA SER A 60 7.61 -6.74 -10.80
C SER A 60 6.64 -7.15 -11.90
N TRP A 61 6.84 -6.62 -13.09
CA TRP A 61 6.04 -6.95 -14.26
C TRP A 61 6.86 -6.84 -15.54
N ILE A 62 6.31 -7.44 -16.60
CA ILE A 62 6.83 -7.31 -17.95
C ILE A 62 5.74 -6.58 -18.74
N ASP A 63 6.12 -5.52 -19.44
CA ASP A 63 5.20 -4.79 -20.30
C ASP A 63 4.94 -5.50 -21.64
N ASP A 64 4.18 -4.84 -22.52
CA ASP A 64 3.89 -5.32 -23.86
C ASP A 64 5.10 -5.31 -24.81
N GLU A 65 6.12 -4.50 -24.52
CA GLU A 65 7.41 -4.46 -25.23
C GLU A 65 8.44 -5.47 -24.71
N SER A 66 8.05 -6.33 -23.76
CA SER A 66 8.93 -7.31 -23.09
C SER A 66 10.04 -6.69 -22.26
N LEU A 67 9.86 -5.45 -21.79
CA LEU A 67 10.73 -4.79 -20.83
C LEU A 67 10.34 -5.21 -19.41
N GLU A 68 11.34 -5.51 -18.60
CA GLU A 68 11.16 -5.89 -17.20
C GLU A 68 11.24 -4.65 -16.32
N PHE A 69 10.20 -4.45 -15.50
CA PHE A 69 10.11 -3.37 -14.53
C PHE A 69 9.99 -3.93 -13.13
N SER A 70 10.48 -3.15 -12.16
CA SER A 70 10.26 -3.42 -10.76
C SER A 70 10.11 -2.14 -9.97
N LEU A 71 9.26 -2.20 -8.94
CA LEU A 71 9.06 -1.13 -7.97
C LEU A 71 9.29 -1.71 -6.58
N VAL A 72 10.07 -1.00 -5.76
CA VAL A 72 10.41 -1.43 -4.41
C VAL A 72 9.91 -0.41 -3.40
N LEU A 73 9.26 -0.90 -2.34
CA LEU A 73 8.84 -0.09 -1.21
C LEU A 73 9.70 -0.39 0.01
N THR A 74 10.11 0.67 0.70
CA THR A 74 10.80 0.57 1.99
C THR A 74 9.84 0.81 3.14
N GLU A 75 10.24 0.47 4.36
CA GLU A 75 9.46 0.82 5.55
C GLU A 75 9.24 2.34 5.66
N ALA A 76 10.26 3.15 5.34
CA ALA A 76 10.12 4.60 5.34
C ALA A 76 9.06 5.06 4.33
N SER A 77 9.10 4.51 3.11
CA SER A 77 8.24 4.96 2.04
C SER A 77 6.77 4.64 2.33
N ILE A 78 6.50 3.49 2.94
CA ILE A 78 5.16 3.13 3.43
C ILE A 78 4.78 3.96 4.66
N ALA A 79 5.70 4.22 5.59
CA ALA A 79 5.41 5.03 6.78
C ALA A 79 5.01 6.48 6.41
N GLU A 80 5.61 7.04 5.37
CA GLU A 80 5.33 8.39 4.85
C GLU A 80 4.15 8.44 3.87
N GLY A 81 3.68 7.27 3.42
CA GLY A 81 2.56 7.15 2.51
C GLY A 81 1.22 7.61 3.11
N ARG A 82 0.16 7.54 2.30
CA ARG A 82 -1.19 7.94 2.71
C ARG A 82 -2.25 7.16 1.95
N TRP A 83 -3.34 6.83 2.64
CA TRP A 83 -4.54 6.31 2.01
C TRP A 83 -5.42 7.45 1.49
N VAL A 84 -5.83 7.38 0.22
CA VAL A 84 -6.85 8.24 -0.38
C VAL A 84 -7.90 7.36 -1.04
N GLY A 85 -9.05 7.22 -0.36
CA GLY A 85 -10.07 6.27 -0.79
C GLY A 85 -9.59 4.82 -0.67
N ALA A 86 -9.59 4.09 -1.78
CA ALA A 86 -9.16 2.69 -1.84
C ALA A 86 -7.69 2.51 -2.28
N SER A 87 -6.98 3.62 -2.50
CA SER A 87 -5.62 3.61 -3.02
C SER A 87 -4.65 4.18 -2.00
N PHE A 88 -3.46 3.62 -1.97
CA PHE A 88 -2.33 4.03 -1.17
C PHE A 88 -1.33 4.79 -2.06
N PHE A 89 -0.90 5.96 -1.60
CA PHE A 89 0.06 6.80 -2.29
C PHE A 89 1.31 6.88 -1.43
N CYS A 90 2.46 6.54 -2.00
CA CYS A 90 3.76 6.63 -1.35
C CYS A 90 4.83 6.92 -2.39
N ASN A 91 6.06 7.16 -1.94
CA ASN A 91 7.20 7.10 -2.85
C ASN A 91 7.72 5.66 -2.92
N ASP A 92 8.35 5.28 -4.02
CA ASP A 92 9.16 4.07 -4.07
C ASP A 92 10.57 4.32 -3.51
N SER A 93 11.46 3.33 -3.59
CA SER A 93 12.85 3.45 -3.16
C SER A 93 13.68 4.45 -3.97
N GLU A 94 13.24 4.81 -5.18
CA GLU A 94 13.91 5.79 -6.06
C GLU A 94 13.40 7.22 -5.81
N GLY A 95 12.29 7.36 -5.08
CA GLY A 95 11.69 8.63 -4.70
C GLY A 95 10.55 9.07 -5.62
N ASP A 96 10.09 8.20 -6.52
CA ASP A 96 8.96 8.47 -7.42
C ASP A 96 7.64 8.19 -6.71
N GLU A 97 6.65 9.09 -6.85
CA GLU A 97 5.31 8.90 -6.27
C GLU A 97 4.56 7.82 -7.05
N VAL A 98 4.01 6.85 -6.33
CA VAL A 98 3.33 5.67 -6.89
C VAL A 98 1.96 5.49 -6.27
N GLN A 99 0.99 5.06 -7.07
CA GLN A 99 -0.36 4.75 -6.64
C GLN A 99 -0.59 3.24 -6.61
N ILE A 100 -0.97 2.72 -5.44
CA ILE A 100 -1.16 1.29 -5.20
C ILE A 100 -2.59 1.02 -4.74
N SER A 101 -3.32 0.18 -5.45
CA SER A 101 -4.66 -0.27 -5.02
C SER A 101 -4.66 -1.76 -4.75
N LEU A 102 -5.21 -2.16 -3.60
CA LEU A 102 -5.27 -3.55 -3.16
C LEU A 102 -6.67 -4.11 -3.42
N HIS A 103 -6.76 -5.24 -4.11
CA HIS A 103 -8.03 -5.83 -4.48
C HIS A 103 -8.19 -7.23 -3.89
N ARG A 104 -9.38 -7.49 -3.36
CA ARG A 104 -9.82 -8.82 -2.95
C ARG A 104 -10.96 -9.26 -3.86
N HIS A 105 -10.83 -10.42 -4.47
CA HIS A 105 -11.75 -10.94 -5.44
C HIS A 105 -12.80 -11.84 -4.77
N VAL A 106 -14.03 -11.77 -5.28
CA VAL A 106 -15.12 -12.65 -4.85
C VAL A 106 -15.60 -13.42 -6.06
N ALA A 107 -15.69 -14.74 -5.93
CA ALA A 107 -16.16 -15.60 -7.01
C ALA A 107 -17.61 -15.27 -7.40
N LEU A 108 -17.85 -15.17 -8.71
CA LEU A 108 -19.21 -15.06 -9.23
C LEU A 108 -19.89 -16.44 -9.16
N THR A 109 -21.11 -16.49 -8.64
CA THR A 109 -21.91 -17.71 -8.58
C THR A 109 -23.19 -17.56 -9.41
N PRO A 110 -23.61 -18.59 -10.18
CA PRO A 110 -24.88 -18.53 -10.91
C PRO A 110 -26.05 -18.43 -9.94
N GLN A 111 -26.96 -17.48 -10.15
CA GLN A 111 -28.22 -17.45 -9.41
C GLN A 111 -29.13 -18.55 -9.99
N HIS A 112 -29.50 -19.52 -9.15
CA HIS A 112 -30.55 -20.47 -9.51
C HIS A 112 -31.90 -19.73 -9.49
N ASN A 113 -32.46 -19.47 -10.67
CA ASN A 113 -33.88 -19.11 -10.83
C ASN A 113 -34.74 -20.37 -10.90
#